data_AF-A0AAD5TGI5-F1
#
_entry.id   AF-A0AAD5TGI5-F1
#
_cell.length_a   1.000
_cell.length_b   1.000
_cell.length_c   1.000
_cell.angle_alpha   90.00
_cell.angle_beta   90.00
_cell.angle_gamma   90.00
#
_symmetry.space_group_name_H-M   'P 1'
#
loop_
_entity.id
_entity.type
_entity.pdbx_description
1 polymer ?
#
loop_
_entity_poly.entity_id
_entity_poly.type
_entity_poly.pdbx_seq_one_letter_code
_entity_poly.pdbx_strand_id
1 'polypeptide(L)'
;MTPTNAFETHVGSFWGLMHTRDYMRARYALVREHLLPMGTLDGATESLEHLLDMLRLCRSDNLGLRDSAPTLMLRLDLDQECHDFVKWWATSYDNSDQSYLDAQTTDVFEHPNSFFSTYPDVNHLVAVLLLKLKLLVDIRNLKITRKVLSQRKIPVELWEGIELATIRSPLSVALQQLTPNRLREIEATLLNHATWLGSTINNENAHFIVNLLHPSNALESQVDSYSRRSLEEMIIALQRCYPAFRETAGVLDLLNAARLCASRDSEDEIPGIMESDTFQKSDRPGSRRTAKELLEDVSINRIWGYLDFAVMDAPYLGPPADRPSEREMRRMREELAASEAAYAKEMEEWDKSATDDDDEEDGDDNEDEDEDEDDDEFEIEGEDEDDDIDKQW
;
A
#
# COMPACT_ATOMS: atom_id res chain seq x y z
N MET A 1 -7.81 46.27 -1.24
CA MET A 1 -9.08 46.49 -1.97
C MET A 1 -9.27 45.28 -2.87
N THR A 2 -10.36 44.53 -2.71
CA THR A 2 -10.62 43.34 -3.55
C THR A 2 -11.02 43.80 -4.95
N PRO A 3 -10.44 43.26 -6.03
CA PRO A 3 -10.87 43.57 -7.38
C PRO A 3 -12.34 43.19 -7.56
N THR A 4 -13.11 44.02 -8.27
CA THR A 4 -14.56 43.84 -8.49
C THR A 4 -14.91 42.47 -9.11
N ASN A 5 -13.97 41.83 -9.80
CA ASN A 5 -14.16 40.54 -10.46
C ASN A 5 -13.01 39.56 -10.15
N ALA A 6 -12.68 39.38 -8.86
CA ALA A 6 -11.57 38.52 -8.45
C ALA A 6 -11.75 37.05 -8.88
N PHE A 7 -12.99 36.57 -9.02
CA PHE A 7 -13.30 35.19 -9.42
C PHE A 7 -12.93 34.85 -10.86
N GLU A 8 -12.83 35.85 -11.74
CA GLU A 8 -12.42 35.70 -13.14
C GLU A 8 -11.00 36.23 -13.37
N THR A 9 -10.64 37.35 -12.73
CA THR A 9 -9.36 38.04 -12.99
C THR A 9 -8.19 37.48 -12.18
N HIS A 10 -8.44 36.72 -11.12
CA HIS A 10 -7.40 36.16 -10.23
C HIS A 10 -7.54 34.64 -10.07
N VAL A 11 -8.06 33.95 -11.10
CA VAL A 11 -8.07 32.49 -11.16
C VAL A 11 -6.64 31.96 -11.03
N GLY A 12 -6.47 30.87 -10.28
CA GLY A 12 -5.19 30.27 -9.92
C GLY A 12 -4.37 31.01 -8.86
N SER A 13 -4.54 32.32 -8.71
CA SER A 13 -3.82 33.17 -7.74
C SER A 13 -4.71 33.73 -6.63
N PHE A 14 -5.94 33.21 -6.49
CA PHE A 14 -6.99 33.77 -5.65
C PHE A 14 -6.53 33.93 -4.19
N TRP A 15 -5.82 32.92 -3.65
CA TRP A 15 -5.29 32.93 -2.28
C TRP A 15 -4.31 34.07 -1.95
N GLY A 16 -3.66 34.65 -2.97
CA GLY A 16 -2.80 35.82 -2.83
C GLY A 16 -3.55 37.06 -2.33
N LEU A 17 -4.86 37.14 -2.60
CA LEU A 17 -5.72 38.23 -2.13
C LEU A 17 -6.22 37.91 -0.70
N MET A 18 -5.67 38.60 0.31
CA MET A 18 -6.00 38.35 1.73
C MET A 18 -7.51 38.24 2.02
N HIS A 19 -8.33 39.12 1.44
CA HIS A 19 -9.78 39.14 1.66
C HIS A 19 -10.53 37.92 1.09
N THR A 20 -9.93 37.18 0.16
CA THR A 20 -10.55 35.98 -0.44
C THR A 20 -10.29 34.71 0.37
N ARG A 21 -9.31 34.75 1.29
CA ARG A 21 -8.97 33.59 2.12
C ARG A 21 -10.12 33.18 3.02
N ASP A 22 -10.88 34.14 3.54
CA ASP A 22 -12.05 33.85 4.39
C ASP A 22 -13.17 33.18 3.59
N TYR A 23 -13.37 33.57 2.32
CA TYR A 23 -14.27 32.86 1.42
C TYR A 23 -13.82 31.41 1.19
N MET A 24 -12.54 31.20 0.89
CA MET A 24 -12.00 29.85 0.67
C MET A 24 -12.14 28.97 1.92
N ARG A 25 -11.82 29.50 3.10
CA ARG A 25 -12.00 28.79 4.38
C ARG A 25 -13.46 28.48 4.66
N ALA A 26 -14.38 29.43 4.46
CA ALA A 26 -15.81 29.20 4.67
C ALA A 26 -16.36 28.12 3.72
N ARG A 27 -15.93 28.10 2.47
CA ARG A 27 -16.34 27.07 1.51
C ARG A 27 -15.75 25.70 1.85
N TYR A 28 -14.51 25.64 2.31
CA TYR A 28 -13.94 24.38 2.81
C TYR A 28 -14.64 23.89 4.08
N ALA A 29 -15.01 24.79 4.99
CA ALA A 29 -15.80 24.45 6.18
C ALA A 29 -17.18 23.90 5.80
N LEU A 30 -17.85 24.48 4.80
CA LEU A 30 -19.09 23.92 4.23
C LEU A 30 -18.90 22.47 3.77
N VAL A 31 -17.83 22.19 3.03
CA VAL A 31 -17.50 20.82 2.58
C VAL A 31 -17.30 19.89 3.78
N ARG A 32 -16.40 20.26 4.71
CA ARG A 32 -16.00 19.37 5.82
C ARG A 32 -17.05 19.18 6.91
N GLU A 33 -17.73 20.25 7.30
CA GLU A 33 -18.61 20.26 8.48
C GLU A 33 -20.07 19.96 8.14
N HIS A 34 -20.46 20.10 6.86
CA HIS A 34 -21.84 19.94 6.43
C HIS A 34 -21.99 18.92 5.31
N LEU A 35 -21.28 19.07 4.19
CA LEU A 35 -21.53 18.24 3.02
C LEU A 35 -21.07 16.78 3.20
N LEU A 36 -19.81 16.57 3.61
CA LEU A 36 -19.25 15.24 3.81
C LEU A 36 -19.95 14.44 4.93
N PRO A 37 -20.28 15.03 6.11
CA PRO A 37 -20.94 14.29 7.18
C PRO A 37 -22.36 13.83 6.85
N MET A 38 -23.04 14.41 5.85
CA MET A 38 -24.36 13.91 5.42
C MET A 38 -24.29 12.48 4.88
N GLY A 39 -23.15 12.06 4.33
CA GLY A 39 -22.98 10.70 3.80
C GLY A 39 -23.92 10.38 2.63
N THR A 40 -24.37 11.40 1.88
CA THR A 40 -25.26 11.25 0.72
C THR A 40 -24.48 11.38 -0.60
N LEU A 41 -25.07 10.86 -1.67
CA LEU A 41 -24.54 11.03 -3.03
C LEU A 41 -24.44 12.52 -3.40
N ASP A 42 -25.52 13.27 -3.22
CA ASP A 42 -25.55 14.72 -3.47
C ASP A 42 -24.48 15.46 -2.65
N GLY A 43 -24.29 15.08 -1.38
CA GLY A 43 -23.25 15.65 -0.54
C GLY A 43 -21.84 15.39 -1.07
N ALA A 44 -21.57 14.20 -1.61
CA ALA A 44 -20.29 13.86 -2.23
C ALA A 44 -20.08 14.63 -3.55
N THR A 45 -21.11 14.73 -4.40
CA THR A 45 -21.08 15.49 -5.65
C THR A 45 -20.79 16.96 -5.41
N GLU A 46 -21.59 17.63 -4.56
CA GLU A 46 -21.42 19.04 -4.22
C GLU A 46 -20.07 19.32 -3.55
N SER A 47 -19.61 18.39 -2.70
CA SER A 47 -18.28 18.46 -2.09
C SER A 47 -17.18 18.47 -3.16
N LEU A 48 -17.24 17.54 -4.11
CA LEU A 48 -16.25 17.46 -5.18
C LEU A 48 -16.27 18.73 -6.04
N GLU A 49 -17.45 19.22 -6.43
CA GLU A 49 -17.58 20.46 -7.21
C GLU A 49 -16.96 21.66 -6.48
N HIS A 50 -17.21 21.80 -5.17
CA HIS A 50 -16.58 22.84 -4.36
C HIS A 50 -15.07 22.70 -4.31
N LEU A 51 -14.53 21.49 -4.08
CA LEU A 51 -13.09 21.27 -4.03
C LEU A 51 -12.42 21.56 -5.38
N LEU A 52 -12.99 21.09 -6.49
CA LEU A 52 -12.43 21.30 -7.83
C LEU A 52 -12.47 22.78 -8.24
N ASP A 53 -13.55 23.50 -7.95
CA ASP A 53 -13.62 24.93 -8.21
C ASP A 53 -12.68 25.74 -7.31
N MET A 54 -12.50 25.31 -6.05
CA MET A 54 -11.51 25.92 -5.17
C MET A 54 -10.07 25.66 -5.65
N LEU A 55 -9.75 24.47 -6.16
CA LEU A 55 -8.46 24.17 -6.78
C LEU A 55 -8.24 24.96 -8.08
N ARG A 56 -9.31 25.26 -8.82
CA ARG A 56 -9.25 26.17 -9.98
C ARG A 56 -8.90 27.60 -9.53
N LEU A 57 -9.51 28.08 -8.45
CA LEU A 57 -9.24 29.41 -7.89
C LEU A 57 -7.85 29.51 -7.25
N CYS A 58 -7.40 28.47 -6.56
CA CYS A 58 -6.12 28.41 -5.85
C CYS A 58 -5.31 27.20 -6.34
N ARG A 59 -4.48 27.43 -7.37
CA ARG A 59 -3.66 26.36 -7.96
C ARG A 59 -2.54 25.89 -7.06
N SER A 60 -2.03 26.76 -6.18
CA SER A 60 -1.04 26.40 -5.16
C SER A 60 -1.60 25.53 -4.03
N ASP A 61 -2.90 25.23 -4.05
CA ASP A 61 -3.59 24.39 -3.07
C ASP A 61 -3.24 24.66 -1.61
N ASN A 62 -3.34 25.92 -1.19
CA ASN A 62 -2.95 26.33 0.16
C ASN A 62 -3.80 25.72 1.30
N LEU A 63 -4.88 25.01 0.97
CA LEU A 63 -5.75 24.33 1.93
C LEU A 63 -5.62 22.80 1.89
N GLY A 64 -4.76 22.24 1.03
CA GLY A 64 -4.58 20.78 0.90
C GLY A 64 -5.85 20.06 0.41
N LEU A 65 -6.57 20.69 -0.52
CA LEU A 65 -7.83 20.19 -1.08
C LEU A 65 -7.60 18.99 -2.01
N ARG A 66 -6.43 18.92 -2.66
CA ARG A 66 -6.07 17.82 -3.57
C ARG A 66 -6.01 16.46 -2.89
N ASP A 67 -5.90 16.44 -1.56
CA ASP A 67 -5.83 15.21 -0.79
C ASP A 67 -7.21 14.55 -0.64
N SER A 68 -8.28 15.34 -0.68
CA SER A 68 -9.65 14.85 -0.47
C SER A 68 -10.35 14.50 -1.78
N ALA A 69 -10.05 15.24 -2.85
CA ALA A 69 -10.72 15.10 -4.16
C ALA A 69 -10.67 13.67 -4.75
N PRO A 70 -9.53 12.94 -4.77
CA PRO A 70 -9.46 11.60 -5.36
C PRO A 70 -10.43 10.61 -4.72
N THR A 71 -10.52 10.62 -3.39
CA THR A 71 -11.41 9.69 -2.67
C THR A 71 -12.89 9.98 -2.93
N LEU A 72 -13.25 11.25 -3.15
CA LEU A 72 -14.61 11.62 -3.58
C LEU A 72 -14.90 11.20 -5.01
N MET A 73 -13.93 11.33 -5.92
CA MET A 73 -14.06 10.82 -7.30
C MET A 73 -14.37 9.32 -7.29
N LEU A 74 -13.66 8.53 -6.47
CA LEU A 74 -13.91 7.08 -6.37
C LEU A 74 -15.29 6.72 -5.80
N ARG A 75 -15.83 7.55 -4.89
CA ARG A 75 -17.21 7.38 -4.36
C ARG A 75 -18.28 7.67 -5.41
N LEU A 76 -17.94 8.50 -6.41
CA LEU A 76 -18.81 8.89 -7.52
C LEU A 76 -18.56 8.05 -8.79
N ASP A 77 -17.79 6.96 -8.67
CA ASP A 77 -17.38 6.09 -9.78
C ASP A 77 -16.63 6.83 -10.92
N LEU A 78 -16.02 7.98 -10.62
CA LEU A 78 -15.14 8.75 -11.51
C LEU A 78 -13.72 8.17 -11.48
N ASP A 79 -13.62 6.88 -11.81
CA ASP A 79 -12.43 6.07 -11.58
C ASP A 79 -11.25 6.48 -12.49
N GLN A 80 -11.54 6.82 -13.75
CA GLN A 80 -10.52 7.29 -14.70
C GLN A 80 -10.03 8.68 -14.29
N GLU A 81 -10.96 9.58 -13.97
CA GLU A 81 -10.68 10.96 -13.57
C GLU A 81 -9.89 10.98 -12.27
N CYS A 82 -10.17 10.08 -11.32
CA CYS A 82 -9.37 9.90 -10.12
C CYS A 82 -7.91 9.57 -10.45
N HIS A 83 -7.68 8.62 -11.37
CA HIS A 83 -6.33 8.24 -11.77
C HIS A 83 -5.59 9.40 -12.44
N ASP A 84 -6.24 10.04 -13.43
CA ASP A 84 -5.68 11.15 -14.18
C ASP A 84 -5.37 12.35 -13.26
N PHE A 85 -6.26 12.65 -12.30
CA PHE A 85 -6.06 13.70 -11.31
C PHE A 85 -4.84 13.43 -10.43
N VAL A 86 -4.73 12.23 -9.84
CA VAL A 86 -3.59 11.89 -8.98
C VAL A 86 -2.29 11.93 -9.76
N LYS A 87 -2.27 11.34 -10.95
CA LYS A 87 -1.08 11.34 -11.81
C LYS A 87 -0.66 12.76 -12.17
N TRP A 88 -1.60 13.61 -12.57
CA TRP A 88 -1.31 15.01 -12.91
C TRP A 88 -0.66 15.75 -11.73
N TRP A 89 -1.21 15.62 -10.52
CA TRP A 89 -0.62 16.25 -9.33
C TRP A 89 0.74 15.68 -8.95
N ALA A 90 1.00 14.41 -9.29
CA ALA A 90 2.28 13.76 -9.03
C ALA A 90 3.37 14.17 -10.05
N THR A 91 3.01 14.44 -11.31
CA THR A 91 3.97 14.71 -12.40
C THR A 91 4.10 16.17 -12.81
N SER A 92 3.10 17.01 -12.53
CA SER A 92 2.93 18.30 -13.21
C SER A 92 2.75 19.48 -12.25
N TYR A 93 3.12 19.31 -10.98
CA TYR A 93 3.00 20.36 -9.95
C TYR A 93 3.67 21.69 -10.35
N ASP A 94 4.76 21.64 -11.13
CA ASP A 94 5.53 22.83 -11.54
C ASP A 94 4.96 23.55 -12.77
N ASN A 95 4.03 22.93 -13.52
CA ASN A 95 3.46 23.50 -14.74
C ASN A 95 2.08 24.11 -14.48
N SER A 96 2.05 25.29 -13.87
CA SER A 96 0.81 25.99 -13.44
C SER A 96 -0.18 26.34 -14.56
N ASP A 97 0.25 26.27 -15.83
CA ASP A 97 -0.51 26.75 -16.98
C ASP A 97 -1.43 25.70 -17.60
N GLN A 98 -1.24 24.41 -17.29
CA GLN A 98 -2.11 23.32 -17.78
C GLN A 98 -3.15 22.94 -16.72
N SER A 99 -4.40 22.78 -17.13
CA SER A 99 -5.44 22.30 -16.23
C SER A 99 -5.34 20.79 -16.07
N TYR A 100 -5.49 20.27 -14.85
CA TYR A 100 -5.73 18.83 -14.64
C TYR A 100 -7.00 18.34 -15.39
N LEU A 101 -7.92 19.26 -15.72
CA LEU A 101 -9.12 18.98 -16.53
C LEU A 101 -8.80 18.77 -18.02
N ASP A 102 -7.62 19.21 -18.47
CA ASP A 102 -7.14 19.06 -19.85
C ASP A 102 -6.12 17.92 -19.97
N ALA A 103 -5.92 17.14 -18.90
CA ALA A 103 -5.00 16.02 -18.90
C ALA A 103 -5.45 14.96 -19.91
N GLN A 104 -4.51 14.49 -20.73
CA GLN A 104 -4.76 13.37 -21.62
C GLN A 104 -5.06 12.12 -20.78
N THR A 105 -6.12 11.39 -21.14
CA THR A 105 -6.49 10.14 -20.48
C THR A 105 -5.29 9.21 -20.39
N THR A 106 -4.95 8.81 -19.16
CA THR A 106 -3.77 8.00 -18.88
C THR A 106 -4.14 6.53 -18.68
N ASP A 107 -3.15 5.66 -18.84
CA ASP A 107 -3.34 4.22 -18.66
C ASP A 107 -3.47 3.88 -17.17
N VAL A 108 -4.67 3.51 -16.74
CA VAL A 108 -4.94 3.09 -15.36
C VAL A 108 -4.19 1.80 -15.00
N PHE A 109 -3.64 1.06 -15.95
CA PHE A 109 -2.81 -0.12 -15.68
C PHE A 109 -1.31 0.14 -15.73
N GLU A 110 -0.88 1.41 -15.80
CA GLU A 110 0.54 1.72 -15.62
C GLU A 110 1.00 1.47 -14.17
N HIS A 111 2.27 1.14 -14.01
CA HIS A 111 2.84 0.86 -12.70
C HIS A 111 2.91 2.15 -11.87
N PRO A 112 2.40 2.22 -10.63
CA PRO A 112 2.34 3.47 -9.86
C PRO A 112 3.69 4.18 -9.65
N ASN A 113 4.78 3.42 -9.56
CA ASN A 113 6.15 3.96 -9.52
C ASN A 113 6.56 4.77 -10.77
N SER A 114 5.81 4.72 -11.87
CA SER A 114 6.12 5.51 -13.08
C SER A 114 5.84 7.01 -12.88
N PHE A 115 4.97 7.36 -11.94
CA PHE A 115 4.52 8.75 -11.76
C PHE A 115 4.57 9.25 -10.31
N PHE A 116 4.75 8.37 -9.31
CA PHE A 116 5.02 8.82 -7.95
C PHE A 116 6.48 9.24 -7.77
N SER A 117 6.71 10.34 -7.05
CA SER A 117 8.05 10.81 -6.69
C SER A 117 8.65 9.97 -5.55
N THR A 118 9.91 10.25 -5.17
CA THR A 118 10.58 9.65 -4.00
C THR A 118 9.80 9.86 -2.70
N TYR A 119 8.93 10.87 -2.65
CA TYR A 119 8.21 11.29 -1.47
C TYR A 119 6.73 11.53 -1.80
N PRO A 120 5.98 10.46 -2.09
CA PRO A 120 4.59 10.58 -2.51
C PRO A 120 3.68 11.01 -1.36
N ASP A 121 2.58 11.70 -1.70
CA ASP A 121 1.53 12.02 -0.74
C ASP A 121 0.73 10.76 -0.36
N VAL A 122 0.52 10.54 0.93
CA VAL A 122 -0.17 9.34 1.43
C VAL A 122 -1.63 9.27 0.97
N ASN A 123 -2.33 10.40 0.86
CA ASN A 123 -3.73 10.41 0.40
C ASN A 123 -3.82 9.99 -1.07
N HIS A 124 -2.86 10.40 -1.89
CA HIS A 124 -2.78 10.01 -3.31
C HIS A 124 -2.44 8.53 -3.46
N LEU A 125 -1.46 8.01 -2.71
CA LEU A 125 -1.16 6.58 -2.67
C LEU A 125 -2.40 5.75 -2.30
N VAL A 126 -3.11 6.18 -1.25
CA VAL A 126 -4.30 5.49 -0.74
C VAL A 126 -5.44 5.51 -1.74
N ALA A 127 -5.66 6.62 -2.45
CA ALA A 127 -6.66 6.70 -3.51
C ALA A 127 -6.35 5.73 -4.65
N VAL A 128 -5.10 5.71 -5.13
CA VAL A 128 -4.68 4.78 -6.20
C VAL A 128 -4.76 3.33 -5.72
N LEU A 129 -4.39 3.05 -4.46
CA LEU A 129 -4.56 1.72 -3.85
C LEU A 129 -6.03 1.28 -3.87
N LEU A 130 -6.95 2.14 -3.41
CA LEU A 130 -8.38 1.85 -3.43
C LEU A 130 -8.87 1.57 -4.86
N LEU A 131 -8.44 2.37 -5.83
CA LEU A 131 -8.77 2.14 -7.25
C LEU A 131 -8.27 0.77 -7.72
N LYS A 132 -7.02 0.39 -7.45
CA LYS A 132 -6.50 -0.92 -7.86
C LYS A 132 -7.26 -2.07 -7.17
N LEU A 133 -7.56 -1.93 -5.88
CA LEU A 133 -8.33 -2.93 -5.13
C LEU A 133 -9.78 -3.04 -5.63
N LYS A 134 -10.42 -1.92 -6.00
CA LYS A 134 -11.75 -1.90 -6.62
C LYS A 134 -11.78 -2.71 -7.91
N LEU A 135 -10.84 -2.47 -8.82
CA LEU A 135 -10.70 -3.23 -10.08
C LEU A 135 -10.40 -4.71 -9.82
N LEU A 136 -9.56 -5.02 -8.83
CA LEU A 136 -9.21 -6.39 -8.46
C LEU A 136 -10.43 -7.15 -7.92
N VAL A 137 -11.27 -6.50 -7.11
CA VAL A 137 -12.53 -7.06 -6.61
C VAL A 137 -13.51 -7.31 -7.77
N ASP A 138 -13.61 -6.42 -8.75
CA ASP A 138 -14.46 -6.63 -9.93
C ASP A 138 -14.00 -7.84 -10.75
N ILE A 139 -12.70 -8.02 -10.98
CA ILE A 139 -12.17 -9.21 -11.68
C ILE A 139 -12.50 -10.49 -10.90
N ARG A 140 -12.35 -10.46 -9.58
CA ARG A 140 -12.72 -11.57 -8.71
C ARG A 140 -14.21 -11.90 -8.85
N ASN A 141 -15.08 -10.89 -8.80
CA ASN A 141 -16.52 -11.06 -8.93
C ASN A 141 -16.89 -11.64 -10.30
N LEU A 142 -16.25 -11.19 -11.38
CA LEU A 142 -16.42 -11.76 -12.71
C LEU A 142 -16.00 -13.24 -12.76
N LYS A 143 -14.85 -13.60 -12.19
CA LYS A 143 -14.35 -14.99 -12.16
C LYS A 143 -15.30 -15.91 -11.38
N ILE A 144 -15.77 -15.46 -10.21
CA ILE A 144 -16.76 -16.21 -9.40
C ILE A 144 -18.05 -16.38 -10.19
N THR A 145 -18.57 -15.31 -10.77
CA THR A 145 -19.81 -15.30 -11.54
C THR A 145 -19.73 -16.27 -12.72
N ARG A 146 -18.67 -16.21 -13.53
CA ARG A 146 -18.43 -17.15 -14.64
C ARG A 146 -18.38 -18.60 -14.20
N LYS A 147 -17.72 -18.86 -13.07
CA LYS A 147 -17.64 -20.22 -12.50
C LYS A 147 -19.00 -20.72 -12.05
N VAL A 148 -19.80 -19.87 -11.41
CA VAL A 148 -21.17 -20.24 -10.98
C VAL A 148 -22.07 -20.43 -12.20
N LEU A 149 -22.05 -19.50 -13.17
CA LEU A 149 -22.86 -19.58 -14.39
C LEU A 149 -22.55 -20.85 -15.18
N SER A 150 -21.27 -21.20 -15.36
CA SER A 150 -20.87 -22.43 -16.07
C SER A 150 -21.31 -23.72 -15.39
N GLN A 151 -21.54 -23.71 -14.07
CA GLN A 151 -22.04 -24.85 -13.30
C GLN A 151 -23.57 -24.94 -13.26
N ARG A 152 -24.27 -23.90 -13.69
CA ARG A 152 -25.74 -23.81 -13.64
C ARG A 152 -26.34 -23.86 -15.05
N LYS A 153 -27.57 -24.33 -15.15
CA LYS A 153 -28.34 -24.35 -16.41
C LYS A 153 -29.03 -23.00 -16.64
N ILE A 154 -28.27 -21.91 -16.70
CA ILE A 154 -28.78 -20.56 -16.95
C ILE A 154 -28.63 -20.25 -18.45
N PRO A 155 -29.67 -19.73 -19.14
CA PRO A 155 -29.58 -19.31 -20.54
C PRO A 155 -28.44 -18.30 -20.76
N VAL A 156 -27.67 -18.48 -21.84
CA VAL A 156 -26.45 -17.69 -22.12
C VAL A 156 -26.79 -16.20 -22.30
N GLU A 157 -28.00 -15.90 -22.75
CA GLU A 157 -28.50 -14.55 -22.94
C GLU A 157 -28.60 -13.75 -21.62
N LEU A 158 -28.66 -14.43 -20.48
CA LEU A 158 -28.69 -13.79 -19.16
C LEU A 158 -27.30 -13.59 -18.55
N TRP A 159 -26.26 -14.20 -19.13
CA TRP A 159 -24.92 -14.18 -18.53
C TRP A 159 -24.33 -12.78 -18.53
N GLU A 160 -24.47 -12.07 -19.64
CA GLU A 160 -23.93 -10.72 -19.80
C GLU A 160 -24.51 -9.74 -18.76
N GLY A 161 -25.84 -9.76 -18.57
CA GLY A 161 -26.50 -8.90 -17.58
C GLY A 161 -26.12 -9.26 -16.13
N ILE A 162 -25.94 -10.55 -15.83
CA ILE A 162 -25.49 -10.99 -14.51
C ILE A 162 -24.04 -10.57 -14.25
N GLU A 163 -23.15 -10.76 -15.23
CA GLU A 163 -21.74 -10.34 -15.11
C GLU A 163 -21.63 -8.82 -14.90
N LEU A 164 -22.35 -8.01 -15.70
CA LEU A 164 -22.38 -6.55 -15.54
C LEU A 164 -22.89 -6.12 -14.17
N ALA A 165 -23.90 -6.80 -13.62
CA ALA A 165 -24.45 -6.48 -12.30
C ALA A 165 -23.47 -6.76 -11.14
N THR A 166 -22.39 -7.50 -11.39
CA THR A 166 -21.36 -7.81 -10.37
C THR A 166 -20.13 -6.89 -10.44
N ILE A 167 -20.03 -6.10 -11.50
CA ILE A 167 -19.00 -5.08 -11.68
C ILE A 167 -19.48 -3.77 -11.05
N ARG A 168 -18.59 -3.07 -10.36
CA ARG A 168 -18.87 -1.72 -9.84
C ARG A 168 -18.17 -0.62 -10.63
N SER A 169 -16.90 -0.80 -10.97
CA SER A 169 -16.16 0.24 -11.68
C SER A 169 -16.65 0.36 -13.13
N PRO A 170 -16.87 1.59 -13.63
CA PRO A 170 -17.10 1.80 -15.06
C PRO A 170 -15.94 1.29 -15.93
N LEU A 171 -14.71 1.33 -15.43
CA LEU A 171 -13.53 0.79 -16.13
C LEU A 171 -13.60 -0.75 -16.27
N SER A 172 -14.19 -1.41 -15.29
CA SER A 172 -14.33 -2.87 -15.27
C SER A 172 -15.36 -3.40 -16.27
N VAL A 173 -16.22 -2.54 -16.85
CA VAL A 173 -17.14 -2.93 -17.94
C VAL A 173 -16.34 -3.47 -19.14
N ALA A 174 -15.20 -2.85 -19.46
CA ALA A 174 -14.32 -3.35 -20.51
C ALA A 174 -13.68 -4.70 -20.17
N LEU A 175 -13.42 -4.96 -18.87
CA LEU A 175 -12.83 -6.22 -18.39
C LEU A 175 -13.78 -7.41 -18.59
N GLN A 176 -15.09 -7.17 -18.57
CA GLN A 176 -16.09 -8.20 -18.87
C GLN A 176 -15.83 -8.84 -20.24
N GLN A 177 -15.44 -8.09 -21.25
CA GLN A 177 -15.27 -8.64 -22.60
C GLN A 177 -13.95 -9.41 -22.79
N LEU A 178 -13.11 -9.45 -21.76
CA LEU A 178 -11.81 -10.09 -21.82
C LEU A 178 -11.88 -11.61 -21.60
N THR A 179 -10.96 -12.30 -22.28
CA THR A 179 -10.76 -13.74 -22.11
C THR A 179 -10.23 -14.06 -20.71
N PRO A 180 -10.42 -15.30 -20.20
CA PRO A 180 -9.90 -15.71 -18.90
C PRO A 180 -8.37 -15.57 -18.75
N ASN A 181 -7.61 -15.64 -19.84
CA ASN A 181 -6.16 -15.46 -19.79
C ASN A 181 -5.79 -13.98 -19.61
N ARG A 182 -6.42 -13.09 -20.38
CA ARG A 182 -6.20 -11.65 -20.26
C ARG A 182 -6.66 -11.11 -18.90
N LEU A 183 -7.78 -11.63 -18.37
CA LEU A 183 -8.20 -11.30 -17.01
C LEU A 183 -7.18 -11.71 -15.95
N ARG A 184 -6.55 -12.88 -16.09
CA ARG A 184 -5.49 -13.34 -15.17
C ARG A 184 -4.24 -12.46 -15.24
N GLU A 185 -3.87 -12.01 -16.44
CA GLU A 185 -2.74 -11.10 -16.62
C GLU A 185 -3.00 -9.75 -15.94
N ILE A 186 -4.18 -9.16 -16.15
CA ILE A 186 -4.56 -7.90 -15.49
C ILE A 186 -4.68 -8.08 -13.97
N GLU A 187 -5.24 -9.20 -13.51
CA GLU A 187 -5.30 -9.55 -12.08
C GLU A 187 -3.90 -9.59 -11.45
N ALA A 188 -2.93 -10.21 -12.12
CA ALA A 188 -1.54 -10.26 -11.66
C ALA A 188 -0.89 -8.85 -11.64
N THR A 189 -1.15 -8.03 -12.66
CA THR A 189 -0.70 -6.62 -12.69
C THR A 189 -1.29 -5.83 -11.52
N LEU A 190 -2.60 -5.91 -11.29
CA LEU A 190 -3.27 -5.21 -10.21
C LEU A 190 -2.82 -5.68 -8.82
N LEU A 191 -2.58 -6.99 -8.65
CA LEU A 191 -2.00 -7.55 -7.43
C LEU A 191 -0.62 -6.96 -7.15
N ASN A 192 0.27 -6.97 -8.15
CA ASN A 192 1.60 -6.39 -8.02
C ASN A 192 1.53 -4.90 -7.63
N HIS A 193 0.66 -4.13 -8.29
CA HIS A 193 0.47 -2.71 -7.99
C HIS A 193 -0.08 -2.48 -6.58
N ALA A 194 -1.08 -3.26 -6.15
CA ALA A 194 -1.67 -3.14 -4.83
C ALA A 194 -0.67 -3.52 -3.72
N THR A 195 0.13 -4.56 -3.91
CA THR A 195 1.20 -4.95 -2.98
C THR A 195 2.29 -3.88 -2.90
N TRP A 196 2.69 -3.30 -4.04
CA TRP A 196 3.65 -2.19 -4.06
C TRP A 196 3.09 -0.96 -3.34
N LEU A 197 1.88 -0.51 -3.69
CA LEU A 197 1.23 0.64 -3.07
C LEU A 197 1.06 0.44 -1.56
N GLY A 198 0.60 -0.73 -1.14
CA GLY A 198 0.44 -1.08 0.26
C GLY A 198 1.74 -1.05 1.05
N SER A 199 2.82 -1.58 0.48
CA SER A 199 4.16 -1.53 1.08
C SER A 199 4.68 -0.09 1.16
N THR A 200 4.50 0.70 0.10
CA THR A 200 4.88 2.13 0.06
C THR A 200 4.10 2.93 1.10
N ILE A 201 2.79 2.70 1.26
CA ILE A 201 1.97 3.34 2.29
C ILE A 201 2.47 2.98 3.68
N ASN A 202 2.82 1.71 3.95
CA ASN A 202 3.38 1.31 5.24
C ASN A 202 4.72 1.99 5.54
N ASN A 203 5.56 2.20 4.53
CA ASN A 203 6.84 2.90 4.66
C ASN A 203 6.66 4.41 4.89
N GLU A 204 5.65 5.03 4.24
CA GLU A 204 5.33 6.44 4.43
C GLU A 204 4.58 6.69 5.74
N ASN A 205 3.68 5.81 6.14
CA ASN A 205 2.95 5.92 7.39
C ASN A 205 2.54 4.53 7.94
N ALA A 206 3.37 4.00 8.83
CA ALA A 206 3.19 2.67 9.42
C ALA A 206 1.88 2.49 10.22
N HIS A 207 1.23 3.59 10.60
CA HIS A 207 -0.04 3.54 11.35
C HIS A 207 -1.25 3.30 10.45
N PHE A 208 -1.12 3.48 9.13
CA PHE A 208 -2.26 3.57 8.23
C PHE A 208 -3.06 2.26 8.16
N ILE A 209 -2.41 1.12 7.89
CA ILE A 209 -3.13 -0.14 7.66
C ILE A 209 -3.77 -0.70 8.93
N VAL A 210 -3.13 -0.53 10.08
CA VAL A 210 -3.73 -0.89 11.38
C VAL A 210 -5.04 -0.12 11.57
N ASN A 211 -5.05 1.18 11.32
CA ASN A 211 -6.24 2.01 11.51
C ASN A 211 -7.25 1.87 10.36
N LEU A 212 -6.83 1.46 9.16
CA LEU A 212 -7.77 1.11 8.09
C LEU A 212 -8.67 -0.06 8.48
N LEU A 213 -8.12 -1.06 9.17
CA LEU A 213 -8.87 -2.22 9.66
C LEU A 213 -9.55 -1.98 11.01
N HIS A 214 -9.00 -1.08 11.83
CA HIS A 214 -9.53 -0.72 13.15
C HIS A 214 -9.74 0.81 13.26
N PRO A 215 -10.73 1.37 12.56
CA PRO A 215 -10.81 2.81 12.31
C PRO A 215 -11.42 3.64 13.44
N SER A 216 -12.12 3.03 14.40
CA SER A 216 -12.99 3.74 15.35
C SER A 216 -12.29 4.92 16.05
N ASN A 217 -11.11 4.68 16.61
CA ASN A 217 -10.37 5.71 17.35
C ASN A 217 -9.95 6.88 16.43
N ALA A 218 -9.47 6.56 15.23
CA ALA A 218 -9.00 7.57 14.28
C ALA A 218 -10.16 8.39 13.68
N LEU A 219 -11.32 7.77 13.43
CA LEU A 219 -12.49 8.48 12.90
C LEU A 219 -13.10 9.46 13.91
N GLU A 220 -12.97 9.20 15.21
CA GLU A 220 -13.49 10.07 16.28
C GLU A 220 -12.50 11.17 16.71
N SER A 221 -11.25 11.06 16.31
CA SER A 221 -10.18 11.97 16.73
C SER A 221 -10.24 13.33 16.01
N GLN A 222 -9.95 14.40 16.74
CA GLN A 222 -9.75 15.73 16.17
C GLN A 222 -8.25 16.04 16.08
N VAL A 223 -7.83 16.58 14.94
CA VAL A 223 -6.44 16.91 14.66
C VAL A 223 -6.35 18.36 14.22
N ASP A 224 -5.55 19.15 14.94
CA ASP A 224 -5.31 20.57 14.64
C ASP A 224 -4.21 20.76 13.61
N SER A 225 -3.16 19.94 13.68
CA SER A 225 -2.01 19.98 12.80
C SER A 225 -1.34 18.61 12.75
N TYR A 226 -0.58 18.35 11.69
CA TYR A 226 0.19 17.11 11.56
C TYR A 226 1.57 17.39 11.00
N SER A 227 2.47 16.45 11.28
CA SER A 227 3.76 16.32 10.59
C SER A 227 3.71 15.13 9.65
N ARG A 228 4.53 15.13 8.61
CA ARG A 228 4.63 13.96 7.73
C ARG A 228 5.02 12.71 8.52
N ARG A 229 4.41 11.57 8.17
CA ARG A 229 4.57 10.24 8.80
C ARG A 229 4.05 10.13 10.24
N SER A 230 3.33 11.15 10.72
CA SER A 230 2.77 11.15 12.08
C SER A 230 1.46 10.37 12.18
N LEU A 231 1.03 10.09 13.41
CA LEU A 231 -0.28 9.52 13.69
C LEU A 231 -1.39 10.50 13.26
N GLU A 232 -1.17 11.79 13.45
CA GLU A 232 -2.08 12.87 13.08
C GLU A 232 -2.32 12.94 11.57
N GLU A 233 -1.27 12.76 10.76
CA GLU A 233 -1.37 12.67 9.30
C GLU A 233 -2.23 11.47 8.89
N MET A 234 -1.98 10.32 9.52
CA MET A 234 -2.76 9.11 9.28
C MET A 234 -4.23 9.32 9.61
N ILE A 235 -4.55 9.94 10.76
CA ILE A 235 -5.93 10.22 11.17
C ILE A 235 -6.64 11.04 10.10
N ILE A 236 -6.01 12.11 9.61
CA ILE A 236 -6.59 12.97 8.57
C ILE A 236 -6.77 12.18 7.26
N ALA A 237 -5.76 11.44 6.83
CA ALA A 237 -5.82 10.63 5.61
C ALA A 237 -6.95 9.58 5.69
N LEU A 238 -7.06 8.91 6.83
CA LEU A 238 -8.10 7.91 7.08
C LEU A 238 -9.50 8.54 7.08
N GLN A 239 -9.69 9.68 7.76
CA GLN A 239 -10.99 10.36 7.77
C GLN A 239 -11.45 10.76 6.36
N ARG A 240 -10.51 11.14 5.49
CA ARG A 240 -10.78 11.47 4.09
C ARG A 240 -11.14 10.23 3.27
N CYS A 241 -10.38 9.14 3.39
CA CYS A 241 -10.51 7.99 2.49
C CYS A 241 -11.48 6.90 2.98
N TYR A 242 -11.70 6.76 4.30
CA TYR A 242 -12.42 5.62 4.86
C TYR A 242 -13.86 5.48 4.34
N PRO A 243 -14.64 6.56 4.12
CA PRO A 243 -15.95 6.44 3.47
C PRO A 243 -15.89 5.74 2.12
N ALA A 244 -14.88 6.05 1.29
CA ALA A 244 -14.69 5.41 -0.01
C ALA A 244 -14.36 3.92 0.11
N PHE A 245 -13.51 3.54 1.08
CA PHE A 245 -13.23 2.12 1.36
C PHE A 245 -14.48 1.36 1.83
N ARG A 246 -15.28 1.98 2.70
CA ARG A 246 -16.52 1.38 3.22
C ARG A 246 -17.57 1.21 2.12
N GLU A 247 -17.71 2.20 1.24
CA GLU A 247 -18.70 2.19 0.14
C GLU A 247 -18.31 1.21 -0.98
N THR A 248 -17.00 0.97 -1.16
CA THR A 248 -16.47 0.02 -2.15
C THR A 248 -16.52 -1.42 -1.62
N ALA A 249 -17.70 -2.06 -1.77
CA ALA A 249 -17.93 -3.41 -1.25
C ALA A 249 -16.90 -4.44 -1.74
N GLY A 250 -16.48 -5.33 -0.84
CA GLY A 250 -15.51 -6.38 -1.11
C GLY A 250 -14.05 -5.98 -0.91
N VAL A 251 -13.69 -4.69 -0.89
CA VAL A 251 -12.30 -4.25 -0.68
C VAL A 251 -11.83 -4.56 0.74
N LEU A 252 -12.58 -4.12 1.76
CA LEU A 252 -12.24 -4.43 3.16
C LEU A 252 -12.33 -5.94 3.46
N ASP A 253 -13.23 -6.67 2.79
CA ASP A 253 -13.33 -8.13 2.92
C ASP A 253 -12.11 -8.82 2.32
N LEU A 254 -11.59 -8.33 1.19
CA LEU A 254 -10.39 -8.84 0.57
C LEU A 254 -9.16 -8.62 1.46
N LEU A 255 -9.00 -7.42 2.03
CA LEU A 255 -7.91 -7.13 2.96
C LEU A 255 -8.00 -7.98 4.24
N ASN A 256 -9.20 -8.18 4.78
CA ASN A 256 -9.40 -9.08 5.91
C ASN A 256 -9.13 -10.54 5.56
N ALA A 257 -9.48 -10.99 4.35
CA ALA A 257 -9.15 -12.34 3.90
C ALA A 257 -7.62 -12.55 3.79
N ALA A 258 -6.89 -11.54 3.29
CA ALA A 258 -5.42 -11.56 3.27
C ALA A 258 -4.83 -11.60 4.68
N ARG A 259 -5.33 -10.76 5.60
CA ARG A 259 -4.95 -10.79 7.02
C ARG A 259 -5.20 -12.15 7.66
N LEU A 260 -6.33 -12.78 7.37
CA LEU A 260 -6.64 -14.12 7.87
C LEU A 260 -5.71 -15.20 7.29
N CYS A 261 -5.26 -15.06 6.04
CA CYS A 261 -4.24 -15.96 5.49
C CYS A 261 -2.91 -15.77 6.22
N ALA A 262 -2.46 -14.52 6.38
CA ALA A 262 -1.25 -14.19 7.13
C ALA A 262 -1.29 -14.70 8.58
N SER A 263 -2.45 -14.56 9.25
CA SER A 263 -2.65 -15.04 10.61
C SER A 263 -2.55 -16.56 10.73
N ARG A 264 -3.10 -17.32 9.76
CA ARG A 264 -2.99 -18.80 9.79
C ARG A 264 -1.56 -19.25 9.53
N ASP A 265 -0.85 -18.53 8.67
CA ASP A 265 0.52 -18.89 8.36
C ASP A 265 1.49 -18.59 9.51
N SER A 266 1.26 -17.48 10.21
CA SER A 266 2.14 -17.01 11.29
C SER A 266 1.86 -17.66 12.64
N GLU A 267 0.81 -18.47 12.78
CA GLU A 267 0.36 -19.04 14.07
C GLU A 267 1.45 -19.88 14.75
N ASP A 268 2.16 -20.68 13.95
CA ASP A 268 3.23 -21.57 14.43
C ASP A 268 4.52 -20.80 14.80
N GLU A 269 4.70 -19.57 14.31
CA GLU A 269 5.88 -18.72 14.59
C GLU A 269 5.77 -17.96 15.92
N ILE A 270 4.54 -17.72 16.42
CA ILE A 270 4.30 -16.86 17.59
C ILE A 270 5.02 -17.35 18.85
N PRO A 271 5.01 -18.65 19.21
CA PRO A 271 5.75 -19.13 20.38
C PRO A 271 7.24 -18.80 20.29
N GLY A 272 7.87 -19.05 19.14
CA GLY A 272 9.29 -18.75 18.93
C GLY A 272 9.61 -17.25 19.01
N ILE A 273 8.72 -16.39 18.48
CA ILE A 273 8.89 -14.93 18.60
C ILE A 273 8.81 -14.51 20.07
N MET A 274 7.86 -15.05 20.84
CA MET A 274 7.71 -14.73 22.27
C MET A 274 8.86 -15.24 23.13
N GLU A 275 9.46 -16.37 22.75
CA GLU A 275 10.64 -16.93 23.41
C GLU A 275 11.93 -16.18 23.07
N SER A 276 11.95 -15.40 21.98
CA SER A 276 13.15 -14.66 21.58
C SER A 276 13.59 -13.60 22.59
N ASP A 277 14.91 -13.48 22.78
CA ASP A 277 15.53 -12.43 23.61
C ASP A 277 15.10 -11.02 23.18
N THR A 278 14.80 -10.86 21.89
CA THR A 278 14.34 -9.60 21.31
C THR A 278 12.98 -9.19 21.84
N PHE A 279 12.08 -10.15 22.07
CA PHE A 279 10.74 -9.92 22.62
C PHE A 279 10.74 -9.81 24.15
N GLN A 280 11.55 -10.62 24.83
CA GLN A 280 11.60 -10.67 26.31
C GLN A 280 12.26 -9.47 26.97
N LYS A 281 12.98 -8.63 26.22
CA LYS A 281 13.54 -7.36 26.73
C LYS A 281 12.39 -6.43 27.17
N SER A 282 12.26 -6.26 28.49
CA SER A 282 11.18 -5.54 29.18
C SER A 282 10.97 -4.09 28.74
N ASP A 283 11.98 -3.50 28.12
CA ASP A 283 12.00 -2.09 27.73
C ASP A 283 11.38 -1.85 26.34
N ARG A 284 11.01 -2.92 25.62
CA ARG A 284 10.38 -2.78 24.30
C ARG A 284 8.85 -2.67 24.40
N PRO A 285 8.22 -1.76 23.64
CA PRO A 285 6.76 -1.55 23.63
C PRO A 285 5.92 -2.80 23.25
N GLY A 286 6.53 -3.87 22.76
CA GLY A 286 5.86 -5.13 22.40
C GLY A 286 5.96 -6.25 23.45
N SER A 287 6.86 -6.15 24.43
CA SER A 287 7.19 -7.24 25.38
C SER A 287 6.04 -7.66 26.31
N ARG A 288 4.98 -6.84 26.37
CA ARG A 288 3.78 -7.08 27.20
C ARG A 288 2.60 -7.64 26.41
N ARG A 289 2.73 -7.84 25.09
CA ARG A 289 1.63 -8.34 24.26
C ARG A 289 1.36 -9.81 24.53
N THR A 290 0.09 -10.16 24.53
CA THR A 290 -0.34 -11.56 24.50
C THR A 290 -0.03 -12.20 23.16
N ALA A 291 0.07 -13.53 23.10
CA ALA A 291 0.24 -14.27 21.84
C ALA A 291 -0.79 -13.87 20.77
N LYS A 292 -2.03 -13.63 21.19
CA LYS A 292 -3.12 -13.21 20.31
C LYS A 292 -2.92 -11.81 19.74
N GLU A 293 -2.53 -10.84 20.58
CA GLU A 293 -2.26 -9.47 20.13
C GLU A 293 -1.02 -9.41 19.24
N LEU A 294 -0.01 -10.23 19.52
CA LEU A 294 1.18 -10.36 18.68
C LEU A 294 0.83 -10.97 17.32
N LEU A 295 0.01 -12.03 17.31
CA LEU A 295 -0.49 -12.62 16.07
C LEU A 295 -1.30 -11.62 15.25
N GLU A 296 -2.13 -10.80 15.91
CA GLU A 296 -2.88 -9.74 15.26
C GLU A 296 -1.95 -8.73 14.58
N ASP A 297 -0.94 -8.21 15.28
CA ASP A 297 0.06 -7.29 14.71
C ASP A 297 0.81 -7.90 13.52
N VAL A 298 1.32 -9.13 13.69
CA VAL A 298 2.06 -9.84 12.63
C VAL A 298 1.18 -10.05 11.42
N SER A 299 -0.08 -10.46 11.63
CA SER A 299 -1.04 -10.68 10.55
C SER A 299 -1.33 -9.40 9.76
N ILE A 300 -1.41 -8.24 10.43
CA ILE A 300 -1.64 -6.95 9.79
C ILE A 300 -0.41 -6.51 8.99
N ASN A 301 0.78 -6.65 9.56
CA ASN A 301 2.03 -6.26 8.90
C ASN A 301 2.33 -7.10 7.65
N ARG A 302 1.82 -8.33 7.60
CA ARG A 302 2.04 -9.26 6.49
C ARG A 302 0.95 -9.22 5.41
N ILE A 303 -0.14 -8.45 5.56
CA ILE A 303 -1.30 -8.44 4.63
C ILE A 303 -0.90 -8.44 3.15
N TRP A 304 0.06 -7.59 2.77
CA TRP A 304 0.45 -7.40 1.37
C TRP A 304 1.17 -8.61 0.77
N GLY A 305 1.82 -9.43 1.60
CA GLY A 305 2.44 -10.69 1.19
C GLY A 305 1.45 -11.84 1.02
N TYR A 306 0.21 -11.69 1.49
CA TYR A 306 -0.85 -12.72 1.41
C TYR A 306 -2.07 -12.25 0.60
N LEU A 307 -1.95 -11.13 -0.12
CA LEU A 307 -3.04 -10.58 -0.93
C LEU A 307 -3.37 -11.49 -2.12
N ASP A 308 -2.36 -12.08 -2.74
CA ASP A 308 -2.49 -13.06 -3.80
C ASP A 308 -3.21 -14.32 -3.33
N PHE A 309 -2.91 -14.83 -2.13
CA PHE A 309 -3.60 -15.97 -1.51
C PHE A 309 -5.08 -15.67 -1.31
N ALA A 310 -5.42 -14.47 -0.83
CA ALA A 310 -6.80 -14.04 -0.69
C ALA A 310 -7.55 -13.97 -2.02
N VAL A 311 -6.88 -13.53 -3.10
CA VAL A 311 -7.45 -13.50 -4.46
C VAL A 311 -7.59 -14.91 -5.04
N MET A 312 -6.62 -15.80 -4.83
CA MET A 312 -6.67 -17.18 -5.28
C MET A 312 -7.79 -17.99 -4.62
N ASP A 313 -8.04 -17.73 -3.34
CA ASP A 313 -9.10 -18.41 -2.58
C ASP A 313 -10.51 -17.95 -2.96
N ALA A 314 -10.65 -16.73 -3.48
CA ALA A 314 -11.94 -16.16 -3.77
C ALA A 314 -12.85 -16.97 -4.71
N PRO A 315 -12.38 -17.49 -5.87
CA PRO A 315 -13.18 -18.34 -6.74
C PRO A 315 -13.34 -19.78 -6.23
N TYR A 316 -12.76 -20.14 -5.09
CA TYR A 316 -12.82 -21.49 -4.56
C TYR A 316 -14.12 -21.74 -3.78
N LEU A 317 -14.88 -22.75 -4.20
CA LEU A 317 -16.22 -23.07 -3.66
C LEU A 317 -16.25 -24.37 -2.85
N GLY A 318 -15.09 -24.98 -2.60
CA GLY A 318 -14.98 -26.25 -1.87
C GLY A 318 -14.74 -26.07 -0.36
N PRO A 319 -14.40 -27.16 0.35
CA PRO A 319 -14.10 -27.12 1.78
C PRO A 319 -12.93 -26.19 2.12
N PRO A 320 -12.98 -25.40 3.22
CA PRO A 320 -11.92 -24.45 3.58
C PRO A 320 -10.51 -25.05 3.66
N ALA A 321 -10.37 -26.28 4.16
CA ALA A 321 -9.08 -26.99 4.29
C ALA A 321 -8.40 -27.31 2.95
N ASP A 322 -9.15 -27.21 1.85
CA ASP A 322 -8.70 -27.52 0.49
C ASP A 322 -8.55 -26.27 -0.39
N ARG A 323 -8.62 -25.08 0.22
CA ARG A 323 -8.39 -23.81 -0.49
C ARG A 323 -7.01 -23.81 -1.18
N PRO A 324 -6.88 -23.14 -2.34
CA PRO A 324 -5.60 -22.98 -3.01
C PRO A 324 -4.49 -22.48 -2.09
N SER A 325 -4.76 -21.46 -1.26
CA SER A 325 -3.77 -20.95 -0.30
C SER A 325 -3.31 -22.01 0.70
N GLU A 326 -4.21 -22.82 1.26
CA GLU A 326 -3.89 -23.88 2.23
C GLU A 326 -3.03 -25.00 1.63
N ARG A 327 -3.23 -25.28 0.34
CA ARG A 327 -2.41 -26.24 -0.38
C ARG A 327 -1.02 -25.68 -0.65
N GLU A 328 -0.95 -24.42 -1.03
CA GLU A 328 0.31 -23.73 -1.29
C GLU A 328 1.14 -23.56 -0.01
N MET A 329 0.54 -23.09 1.08
CA MET A 329 1.21 -22.94 2.39
C MET A 329 1.73 -24.28 2.91
N ARG A 330 0.92 -25.34 2.80
CA ARG A 330 1.38 -26.70 3.16
C ARG A 330 2.55 -27.16 2.30
N ARG A 331 2.51 -26.92 0.99
CA ARG A 331 3.63 -27.25 0.09
C ARG A 331 4.90 -26.48 0.48
N MET A 332 4.79 -25.19 0.75
CA MET A 332 5.92 -24.35 1.18
C MET A 332 6.52 -24.84 2.51
N ARG A 333 5.70 -25.24 3.49
CA ARG A 333 6.19 -25.81 4.76
C ARG A 333 6.87 -27.16 4.58
N GLU A 334 6.32 -28.02 3.73
CA GLU A 334 6.93 -29.31 3.39
C GLU A 334 8.29 -29.11 2.70
N GLU A 335 8.40 -28.14 1.78
CA GLU A 335 9.65 -27.76 1.11
C GLU A 335 10.69 -27.19 2.09
N LEU A 336 10.26 -26.30 3.00
CA LEU A 336 11.15 -25.73 4.03
C LEU A 336 11.68 -26.81 4.98
N ALA A 337 10.79 -27.66 5.51
CA ALA A 337 11.18 -28.76 6.39
C ALA A 337 12.13 -29.76 5.70
N ALA A 338 11.93 -30.03 4.41
CA ALA A 338 12.84 -30.86 3.63
C ALA A 338 14.22 -30.20 3.46
N SER A 339 14.26 -28.88 3.24
CA SER A 339 15.51 -28.11 3.15
C SER A 339 16.26 -28.09 4.48
N GLU A 340 15.57 -27.86 5.61
CA GLU A 340 16.17 -27.88 6.95
C GLU A 340 16.72 -29.26 7.30
N ALA A 341 16.00 -30.33 6.97
CA ALA A 341 16.47 -31.70 7.17
C ALA A 341 17.70 -32.03 6.31
N ALA A 342 17.76 -31.52 5.07
CA ALA A 342 18.92 -31.68 4.21
C ALA A 342 20.15 -30.95 4.76
N TYR A 343 19.97 -29.71 5.21
CA TYR A 343 21.06 -28.92 5.82
C TYR A 343 21.56 -29.54 7.13
N ALA A 344 20.66 -30.02 7.99
CA ALA A 344 21.05 -30.72 9.23
C ALA A 344 21.87 -31.97 8.93
N LYS A 345 21.52 -32.72 7.88
CA LYS A 345 22.29 -33.89 7.45
C LYS A 345 23.68 -33.50 6.90
N GLU A 346 23.78 -32.41 6.15
CA GLU A 346 25.04 -31.89 5.64
C GLU A 346 25.96 -31.43 6.79
N MET A 347 25.42 -30.73 7.79
CA MET A 347 26.16 -30.36 9.00
C MET A 347 26.65 -31.58 9.79
N GLU A 348 25.83 -32.63 9.94
CA GLU A 348 26.25 -33.88 10.58
C GLU A 348 27.35 -34.62 9.79
N GLU A 349 27.36 -34.51 8.46
CA GLU A 349 28.42 -35.10 7.62
C GLU A 349 29.72 -34.28 7.74
N TRP A 350 29.62 -32.95 7.80
CA TRP A 350 30.76 -32.06 8.01
C TRP A 350 31.42 -32.26 9.38
N ASP A 351 30.64 -32.33 10.46
CA ASP A 351 31.14 -32.59 11.82
C ASP A 351 31.85 -33.95 11.92
N LYS A 352 31.39 -34.98 11.20
CA LYS A 352 32.05 -36.29 11.16
C LYS A 352 33.37 -36.26 10.40
N SER A 353 33.45 -35.50 9.30
CA SER A 353 34.70 -35.33 8.56
C SER A 353 35.74 -34.51 9.33
N ALA A 354 35.30 -33.51 10.11
CA ALA A 354 36.19 -32.70 10.93
C ALA A 354 36.84 -33.49 12.08
N THR A 355 36.20 -34.56 12.57
CA THR A 355 36.77 -35.42 13.62
C THR A 355 37.73 -36.51 13.12
N ASP A 356 37.80 -36.75 11.81
CA ASP A 356 38.68 -37.78 11.23
C ASP A 356 40.07 -37.22 10.81
N ASP A 357 40.26 -35.90 10.77
CA ASP A 357 41.51 -35.23 10.34
C ASP A 357 42.45 -34.83 11.51
N ASP A 358 42.02 -34.97 12.78
CA ASP A 358 42.83 -34.58 13.96
C ASP A 358 43.69 -35.73 14.56
N ASP A 359 43.70 -36.93 13.95
CA ASP A 359 44.42 -38.11 14.47
C ASP A 359 45.71 -38.48 13.68
N GLU A 360 46.18 -37.65 12.72
CA GLU A 360 47.45 -37.86 11.99
C GLU A 360 48.40 -36.65 11.98
N GLU A 361 48.76 -36.07 13.14
CA GLU A 361 50.00 -35.26 13.21
C GLU A 361 50.62 -35.23 14.62
N ASP A 362 51.28 -36.34 14.99
CA ASP A 362 52.31 -36.37 16.03
C ASP A 362 53.53 -37.12 15.47
N GLY A 363 54.55 -36.39 15.02
CA GLY A 363 55.78 -37.00 14.52
C GLY A 363 56.87 -36.04 14.05
N ASP A 364 57.78 -35.75 14.98
CA ASP A 364 59.20 -35.38 14.80
C ASP A 364 59.62 -33.91 14.63
N ASP A 365 60.23 -33.44 15.73
CA ASP A 365 61.34 -32.51 15.88
C ASP A 365 62.24 -32.28 14.64
N ASN A 366 62.59 -31.03 14.35
CA ASN A 366 63.99 -30.61 14.39
C ASN A 366 64.16 -29.08 14.41
N GLU A 367 65.08 -28.68 15.29
CA GLU A 367 65.83 -27.43 15.29
C GLU A 367 66.43 -27.17 13.90
N ASP A 368 66.39 -25.92 13.43
CA ASP A 368 67.62 -25.22 13.04
C ASP A 368 67.33 -23.75 12.72
N GLU A 369 68.28 -22.94 13.17
CA GLU A 369 68.52 -21.53 12.94
C GLU A 369 68.51 -21.22 11.43
N ASP A 370 67.97 -20.07 11.02
CA ASP A 370 68.75 -19.11 10.25
C ASP A 370 68.02 -17.77 10.12
N GLU A 371 68.82 -16.75 10.38
CA GLU A 371 68.62 -15.34 10.11
C GLU A 371 68.28 -15.12 8.64
N ASP A 372 67.37 -14.19 8.34
CA ASP A 372 67.68 -13.14 7.37
C ASP A 372 66.61 -12.03 7.46
N GLU A 373 67.14 -10.86 7.79
CA GLU A 373 66.54 -9.54 7.63
C GLU A 373 66.16 -9.36 6.16
N ASP A 374 64.96 -8.86 5.88
CA ASP A 374 64.77 -7.95 4.75
C ASP A 374 63.55 -7.07 5.03
N ASP A 375 63.91 -5.80 5.26
CA ASP A 375 63.07 -4.62 5.23
C ASP A 375 62.26 -4.56 3.93
N ASP A 376 60.95 -4.37 4.02
CA ASP A 376 60.23 -3.63 2.99
C ASP A 376 59.10 -2.81 3.64
N GLU A 377 59.51 -1.57 3.90
CA GLU A 377 58.75 -0.40 4.27
C GLU A 377 57.68 -0.11 3.20
N PHE A 378 56.40 -0.39 3.49
CA PHE A 378 55.29 0.08 2.65
C PHE A 378 54.59 1.24 3.36
N GLU A 379 55.07 2.45 3.08
CA GLU A 379 54.38 3.71 3.32
C GLU A 379 53.06 3.72 2.51
N ILE A 380 51.93 3.75 3.21
CA ILE A 380 50.65 4.16 2.62
C ILE A 380 50.44 5.62 3.04
N GLU A 381 50.75 6.52 2.12
CA GLU A 381 50.32 7.91 2.14
C GLU A 381 48.79 7.97 2.08
N GLY A 382 48.17 8.27 3.22
CA GLY A 382 46.77 8.71 3.29
C GLY A 382 46.74 10.23 3.34
N GLU A 383 46.54 10.85 2.18
CA GLU A 383 46.16 12.26 2.05
C GLU A 383 44.76 12.47 2.64
N ASP A 384 44.69 12.99 3.88
CA ASP A 384 43.50 13.64 4.40
C ASP A 384 43.56 15.13 4.00
N GLU A 385 43.00 15.46 2.82
CA GLU A 385 42.64 16.84 2.49
C GLU A 385 41.19 17.13 2.88
N ASP A 386 41.11 18.15 3.72
CA ASP A 386 39.97 18.97 4.11
C ASP A 386 38.90 19.19 3.02
N ASP A 387 37.62 19.16 3.43
CA ASP A 387 36.66 20.14 2.92
C ASP A 387 35.63 20.50 4.01
N ASP A 388 35.99 21.56 4.73
CA ASP A 388 35.11 22.42 5.53
C ASP A 388 34.02 23.02 4.61
N ILE A 389 32.79 22.51 4.70
CA ILE A 389 31.62 23.21 4.15
C ILE A 389 31.00 24.09 5.24
N ASP A 390 31.32 25.37 5.09
CA ASP A 390 30.71 26.53 5.73
C ASP A 390 29.17 26.47 5.73
N LYS A 391 28.61 26.53 6.94
CA LYS A 391 27.21 26.90 7.18
C LYS A 391 27.14 28.41 7.39
N GLN A 392 26.59 29.14 6.42
CA GLN A 392 26.02 30.47 6.66
C GLN A 392 24.49 30.44 6.56
N TRP A 393 23.92 31.27 7.43
CA TRP A 393 22.55 31.39 7.88
C TRP A 393 21.55 31.91 6.85
#